data_AF-A0A6L3VDX1-F1
#
_entry.id   AF-A0A6L3VDX1-F1
#
_cell.length_a   1.000
_cell.length_b   1.000
_cell.length_c   1.000
_cell.angle_alpha   90.00
_cell.angle_beta   90.00
_cell.angle_gamma   90.00
#
_symmetry.space_group_name_H-M   'P 1'
#
loop_
_entity.id
_entity.type
_entity.pdbx_description
1 polymer ?
#
loop_
_entity_poly.entity_id
_entity_poly.type
_entity_poly.pdbx_seq_one_letter_code
_entity_poly.pdbx_strand_id
1 'polypeptide(L)'
;MMVKDKQRGITLIELLITLAILSIIGVLVWGVFFQGTKYSNKSILKNQMQQEANFIISKLTNIHQTSESYTLYSSDCKITVTYKKEGESINQNETFENNQLCYNIDRSLEDESDEGLNPIKQENPNILKDIWIRIEERNNPSNKIKVEAYFFRLN
;
A
#
# COMPACT_ATOMS: atom_id res chain seq x y z
N MET A 1 -38.89 -57.28 33.21
CA MET A 1 -37.67 -56.45 33.03
C MET A 1 -38.12 -55.02 32.80
N MET A 2 -38.12 -54.16 33.82
CA MET A 2 -38.49 -52.75 33.70
C MET A 2 -37.22 -51.93 33.50
N VAL A 3 -37.02 -51.40 32.30
CA VAL A 3 -36.05 -50.33 32.06
C VAL A 3 -36.67 -49.04 32.58
N LYS A 4 -36.04 -48.46 33.59
CA LYS A 4 -36.48 -47.20 34.22
C LYS A 4 -35.65 -46.09 33.58
N ASP A 5 -36.21 -45.39 32.60
CA ASP A 5 -35.56 -44.23 31.99
C ASP A 5 -35.42 -43.12 33.04
N LYS A 6 -34.19 -42.86 33.49
CA LYS A 6 -33.87 -41.71 34.35
C LYS A 6 -33.80 -40.47 33.47
N GLN A 7 -34.93 -39.82 33.24
CA GLN A 7 -34.96 -38.48 32.64
C GLN A 7 -34.33 -37.48 33.62
N ARG A 8 -33.08 -37.09 33.36
CA ARG A 8 -32.41 -35.99 34.07
C ARG A 8 -32.76 -34.69 33.34
N GLY A 9 -33.60 -33.85 33.95
CA GLY A 9 -33.91 -32.52 33.42
C GLY A 9 -32.76 -31.55 33.61
N ILE A 10 -32.60 -30.60 32.68
CA ILE A 10 -31.66 -29.47 32.82
C ILE A 10 -32.17 -28.56 33.93
N THR A 11 -31.29 -28.18 34.86
CA THR A 11 -31.64 -27.23 35.91
C THR A 11 -31.50 -25.79 35.40
N LEU A 12 -32.36 -24.88 35.87
CA LEU A 12 -32.31 -23.45 35.49
C LEU A 12 -30.95 -22.82 35.81
N ILE A 13 -30.33 -23.23 36.92
CA ILE A 13 -29.03 -22.74 37.34
C ILE A 13 -27.91 -23.19 36.41
N GLU A 14 -27.96 -24.42 35.90
CA GLU A 14 -26.98 -24.94 34.94
C GLU A 14 -27.08 -24.21 33.59
N LEU A 15 -28.30 -23.90 33.13
CA LEU A 15 -28.52 -23.08 31.95
C LEU A 15 -27.98 -21.65 32.15
N LEU A 16 -28.19 -21.07 33.33
CA LEU A 16 -27.71 -19.71 33.63
C LEU A 16 -26.19 -19.63 33.69
N ILE A 17 -25.54 -20.60 34.32
CA ILE A 17 -24.07 -20.68 34.40
C ILE A 17 -23.46 -20.89 33.01
N THR A 18 -24.03 -21.77 32.19
CA THR A 18 -23.54 -22.00 30.82
C THR A 18 -23.69 -20.76 29.94
N LEU A 19 -24.82 -20.05 30.01
CA LEU A 19 -25.00 -18.79 29.29
C LEU A 19 -24.04 -17.68 29.77
N ALA A 20 -23.80 -17.59 31.08
CA ALA A 20 -22.83 -16.65 31.63
C ALA A 20 -21.43 -16.91 31.08
N ILE A 21 -20.95 -18.16 31.14
CA ILE A 21 -19.65 -18.55 30.59
C ILE A 21 -19.58 -18.30 29.08
N LEU A 22 -20.63 -18.69 28.35
CA LEU A 22 -20.69 -18.51 26.90
C LEU A 22 -20.62 -17.02 26.52
N SER A 23 -21.29 -16.14 27.26
CA SER A 23 -21.25 -14.69 27.01
C SER A 23 -19.84 -14.12 27.16
N ILE A 24 -19.11 -14.54 28.20
CA ILE A 24 -17.73 -14.12 28.46
C ILE A 24 -16.83 -14.57 27.31
N ILE A 25 -16.92 -15.84 26.93
CA ILE A 25 -16.13 -16.40 25.81
C ILE A 25 -16.49 -15.70 24.50
N GLY A 26 -17.78 -15.45 24.26
CA GLY A 26 -18.27 -14.77 23.06
C GLY A 26 -17.67 -13.39 22.87
N VAL A 27 -17.62 -12.58 23.94
CA VAL A 27 -16.99 -11.24 23.89
C VAL A 27 -15.50 -11.34 23.56
N LEU A 28 -14.79 -12.30 24.14
CA LEU A 28 -13.36 -12.50 23.88
C LEU A 28 -13.11 -12.92 22.42
N VAL A 29 -13.87 -13.89 21.92
CA VAL A 29 -13.78 -14.36 20.53
C VAL A 29 -14.09 -13.21 19.56
N TRP A 30 -15.14 -12.43 19.85
CA TRP A 30 -15.52 -11.27 19.05
C TRP A 30 -14.39 -10.25 18.98
N GLY A 31 -13.77 -9.90 20.11
CA GLY A 31 -12.66 -8.95 20.15
C GLY A 31 -11.49 -9.38 19.27
N VAL A 32 -11.04 -10.63 19.41
CA VAL A 32 -9.91 -11.18 18.63
C VAL A 32 -10.26 -11.25 17.14
N PHE A 33 -11.46 -11.72 16.79
CA PHE A 33 -11.88 -11.85 15.40
C PHE A 33 -11.92 -10.50 14.66
N PHE A 34 -12.54 -9.48 15.27
CA PHE A 34 -12.62 -8.15 14.66
C PHE A 34 -11.27 -7.44 14.64
N GLN A 35 -10.39 -7.69 15.61
CA GLN A 35 -9.02 -7.18 15.55
C GLN A 35 -8.21 -7.84 14.44
N GLY A 36 -8.32 -9.16 14.30
CA GLY A 36 -7.63 -9.94 13.27
C GLY A 36 -8.03 -9.51 11.86
N THR A 37 -9.33 -9.31 11.61
CA THR A 37 -9.83 -8.85 10.30
C THR A 37 -9.34 -7.44 9.95
N LYS A 38 -9.38 -6.50 10.91
CA LYS A 38 -8.83 -5.14 10.70
C LYS A 38 -7.34 -5.16 10.38
N TYR A 39 -6.57 -5.95 11.12
CA TYR A 39 -5.14 -6.11 10.89
C TYR A 39 -4.86 -6.75 9.52
N SER A 40 -5.60 -7.80 9.17
CA SER A 40 -5.50 -8.48 7.88
C SER A 40 -5.74 -7.52 6.71
N ASN A 41 -6.83 -6.75 6.75
CA ASN A 41 -7.14 -5.77 5.70
C ASN A 41 -6.04 -4.72 5.54
N LYS A 42 -5.50 -4.20 6.66
CA LYS A 42 -4.38 -3.25 6.62
C LYS A 42 -3.12 -3.87 6.02
N SER A 43 -2.83 -5.14 6.33
CA SER A 43 -1.70 -5.88 5.76
C SER A 43 -1.87 -6.10 4.25
N ILE A 44 -3.06 -6.48 3.79
CA ILE A 44 -3.37 -6.65 2.37
C ILE A 44 -3.15 -5.33 1.62
N LEU A 45 -3.69 -4.21 2.13
CA LEU A 45 -3.49 -2.89 1.53
C LEU A 45 -2.02 -2.50 1.46
N LYS A 46 -1.25 -2.73 2.53
CA LYS A 46 0.20 -2.48 2.51
C LYS A 46 0.93 -3.31 1.47
N ASN A 47 0.57 -4.58 1.30
CA ASN A 47 1.15 -5.42 0.25
C ASN A 47 0.76 -4.93 -1.15
N GLN A 48 -0.46 -4.42 -1.34
CA GLN A 48 -0.86 -3.81 -2.61
C GLN A 48 -0.05 -2.55 -2.90
N MET A 49 0.09 -1.65 -1.92
CA MET A 49 0.94 -0.47 -2.07
C MET A 49 2.38 -0.84 -2.41
N GLN A 50 2.95 -1.88 -1.79
CA GLN A 50 4.31 -2.33 -2.09
C GLN A 50 4.45 -2.86 -3.53
N GLN A 51 3.45 -3.59 -4.02
CA GLN A 51 3.43 -4.09 -5.40
C GLN A 51 3.34 -2.94 -6.41
N GLU A 52 2.48 -1.96 -6.15
CA GLU A 52 2.38 -0.74 -6.96
C GLU A 52 3.68 0.05 -6.97
N ALA A 53 4.32 0.25 -5.81
CA ALA A 53 5.62 0.91 -5.73
C ALA A 53 6.67 0.18 -6.58
N ASN A 54 6.74 -1.14 -6.46
CA ASN A 54 7.68 -1.95 -7.24
C ASN A 54 7.40 -1.88 -8.75
N PHE A 55 6.13 -1.84 -9.15
CA PHE A 55 5.73 -1.64 -10.55
C PHE A 55 6.18 -0.29 -11.07
N ILE A 56 5.90 0.80 -10.35
CA ILE A 56 6.32 2.16 -10.72
C ILE A 56 7.84 2.23 -10.80
N ILE A 57 8.57 1.74 -9.80
CA ILE A 57 10.05 1.71 -9.79
C ILE A 57 10.57 0.95 -11.00
N SER A 58 10.00 -0.21 -11.33
CA SER A 58 10.44 -1.01 -12.48
C SER A 58 10.25 -0.27 -13.81
N LYS A 59 9.12 0.44 -13.96
CA LYS A 59 8.83 1.27 -15.13
C LYS A 59 9.77 2.46 -15.23
N LEU A 60 9.95 3.19 -14.13
CA LEU A 60 10.89 4.31 -14.05
C LEU A 60 12.32 3.88 -14.33
N THR A 61 12.74 2.71 -13.83
CA THR A 61 14.05 2.13 -14.11
C THR A 61 14.22 1.85 -15.60
N ASN A 62 13.22 1.26 -16.24
CA ASN A 62 13.25 0.99 -17.67
C ASN A 62 13.33 2.30 -18.49
N ILE A 63 12.55 3.31 -18.12
CA ILE A 63 12.62 4.64 -18.74
C ILE A 63 14.02 5.23 -18.57
N HIS A 64 14.55 5.25 -17.35
CA HIS A 64 15.88 5.78 -17.06
C HIS A 64 17.00 5.10 -17.88
N GLN A 65 16.87 3.79 -18.13
CA GLN A 65 17.85 3.01 -18.90
C GLN A 65 17.72 3.23 -20.42
N THR A 66 16.51 3.44 -20.94
CA THR A 66 16.22 3.44 -22.39
C THR A 66 15.99 4.83 -22.99
N SER A 67 15.68 5.84 -22.17
CA SER A 67 15.38 7.19 -22.65
C SER A 67 16.61 8.06 -22.73
N GLU A 68 16.72 8.88 -23.77
CA GLU A 68 17.76 9.90 -23.91
C GLU A 68 17.64 10.93 -22.77
N SER A 69 16.40 11.31 -22.44
CA SER A 69 16.08 12.17 -21.31
C SER A 69 14.69 11.86 -20.76
N TYR A 70 14.44 12.22 -19.50
CA TYR A 70 13.11 12.19 -18.91
C TYR A 70 12.95 13.24 -17.82
N THR A 71 11.70 13.56 -17.52
CA THR A 71 11.31 14.45 -16.43
C THR A 71 10.18 13.82 -15.64
N LEU A 72 10.33 13.79 -14.31
CA LEU A 72 9.30 13.30 -13.39
C LEU A 72 8.53 14.48 -12.79
N TYR A 73 7.21 14.35 -12.80
CA TYR A 73 6.26 15.26 -12.16
C TYR A 73 5.42 14.48 -11.18
N SER A 74 5.26 15.01 -9.97
CA SER A 74 4.36 14.47 -8.96
C SER A 74 3.40 15.58 -8.58
N SER A 75 2.13 15.43 -8.90
CA SER A 75 1.09 16.40 -8.55
C SER A 75 -0.27 15.70 -8.47
N ASP A 76 -1.16 16.24 -7.64
CA ASP A 76 -2.55 15.79 -7.55
C ASP A 76 -2.70 14.27 -7.44
N CYS A 77 -1.91 13.63 -6.57
CA CYS A 77 -2.04 12.20 -6.27
C CYS A 77 -1.58 11.25 -7.40
N LYS A 78 -0.77 11.77 -8.34
CA LYS A 78 -0.34 11.08 -9.56
C LYS A 78 1.12 11.35 -9.84
N ILE A 79 1.78 10.39 -10.48
CA ILE A 79 3.13 10.54 -10.99
C ILE A 79 3.06 10.54 -12.52
N THR A 80 3.58 11.58 -13.16
CA THR A 80 3.67 11.67 -14.62
C THR A 80 5.12 11.74 -15.04
N VAL A 81 5.47 10.96 -16.06
CA VAL A 81 6.80 10.87 -16.64
C VAL A 81 6.71 11.29 -18.09
N THR A 82 7.47 12.31 -18.44
CA THR A 82 7.68 12.70 -19.84
C THR A 82 9.08 12.28 -20.24
N TYR A 83 9.22 11.45 -21.26
CA TYR A 83 10.52 10.93 -21.67
C TYR A 83 10.66 10.84 -23.18
N LYS A 84 11.91 10.91 -23.66
CA LYS A 84 12.25 10.83 -25.07
C LYS A 84 13.12 9.60 -25.30
N LYS A 85 12.68 8.67 -26.15
CA LYS A 85 13.49 7.49 -26.50
C LYS A 85 14.57 7.85 -27.50
N GLU A 86 15.69 7.12 -27.44
CA GLU A 86 16.76 7.27 -28.41
C GLU A 86 16.26 6.99 -29.83
N GLY A 87 16.52 7.91 -30.76
CA GLY A 87 16.06 7.81 -32.15
C GLY A 87 14.62 8.28 -32.41
N GLU A 88 13.88 8.70 -31.39
CA GLU A 88 12.53 9.28 -31.55
C GLU A 88 12.55 10.82 -31.45
N SER A 89 11.81 11.49 -32.33
CA SER A 89 11.68 12.96 -32.31
C SER A 89 10.58 13.47 -31.39
N ILE A 90 9.78 12.58 -30.79
CA ILE A 90 8.60 12.93 -29.99
C ILE A 90 8.78 12.49 -28.54
N ASN A 91 8.20 13.27 -27.63
CA ASN A 91 8.13 12.90 -26.21
C ASN A 91 6.96 11.93 -25.99
N GLN A 92 7.19 10.92 -25.16
CA GLN A 92 6.17 10.02 -24.63
C GLN A 92 5.80 10.45 -23.21
N ASN A 93 4.53 10.24 -22.86
CA ASN A 93 4.00 10.53 -21.53
C ASN A 93 3.43 9.25 -20.92
N GLU A 94 3.82 8.93 -19.70
CA GLU A 94 3.25 7.84 -18.90
C GLU A 94 2.80 8.41 -17.54
N THR A 95 1.54 8.16 -17.18
CA THR A 95 0.96 8.63 -15.93
C THR A 95 0.54 7.43 -15.09
N PHE A 96 1.04 7.40 -13.85
CA PHE A 96 0.63 6.46 -12.82
C PHE A 96 -0.47 7.11 -11.98
N GLU A 97 -1.65 6.51 -11.99
CA GLU A 97 -2.79 6.94 -11.19
C GLU A 97 -3.60 5.73 -10.71
N ASN A 98 -4.28 5.91 -9.59
CA ASN A 98 -5.15 4.89 -9.01
C ASN A 98 -6.36 5.55 -8.35
N ASN A 99 -7.47 4.80 -8.27
CA ASN A 99 -8.70 5.29 -7.65
C ASN A 99 -8.67 5.23 -6.12
N GLN A 100 -7.91 4.29 -5.55
CA GLN A 100 -7.85 4.02 -4.12
C GLN A 100 -6.52 4.48 -3.50
N LEU A 101 -5.46 4.57 -4.30
CA LEU A 101 -4.12 4.93 -3.86
C LEU A 101 -3.70 6.30 -4.40
N CYS A 102 -2.82 6.93 -3.65
CA CYS A 102 -2.23 8.21 -3.95
C CYS A 102 -0.73 8.07 -4.09
N TYR A 103 -0.19 8.60 -5.19
CA TYR A 103 1.22 8.45 -5.52
C TYR A 103 1.91 9.79 -5.44
N ASN A 104 2.98 9.86 -4.66
CA ASN A 104 3.83 11.03 -4.52
C ASN A 104 5.30 10.63 -4.61
N ILE A 105 6.12 11.54 -5.12
CA ILE A 105 7.58 11.42 -5.09
C ILE A 105 8.12 12.42 -4.09
N ASP A 106 9.04 11.99 -3.23
CA ASP A 106 9.80 12.84 -2.31
C ASP A 106 11.30 12.73 -2.66
N ARG A 107 12.08 13.82 -2.55
CA ARG A 107 13.56 13.78 -2.71
C ARG A 107 14.30 13.52 -1.40
N SER A 108 13.57 13.48 -0.30
CA SER A 108 14.10 13.22 1.03
C SER A 108 13.01 12.57 1.89
N LEU A 109 13.43 11.84 2.92
CA LEU A 109 12.53 11.26 3.91
C LEU A 109 11.69 12.33 4.65
N GLU A 110 12.19 13.56 4.71
CA GLU A 110 11.58 14.71 5.41
C GLU A 110 10.78 15.64 4.50
N ASP A 111 10.85 15.45 3.17
CA ASP A 111 10.01 16.21 2.25
C ASP A 111 8.56 15.71 2.38
N GLU A 112 7.69 16.52 2.97
CA GLU A 112 6.24 16.33 3.00
C GLU A 112 5.53 17.42 2.15
N SER A 113 6.11 17.76 1.00
CA SER A 113 5.52 18.76 0.12
C SER A 113 4.32 18.18 -0.64
N ASP A 114 3.11 18.66 -0.31
CA ASP A 114 1.88 18.49 -1.10
C ASP A 114 1.89 19.33 -2.40
N GLU A 115 2.76 20.33 -2.47
CA GLU A 115 2.96 21.14 -3.67
C GLU A 115 4.00 20.45 -4.55
N GLY A 116 3.56 20.09 -5.76
CA GLY A 116 4.30 19.23 -6.66
C GLY A 116 5.78 19.61 -6.75
N LEU A 117 6.64 18.61 -6.52
CA LEU A 117 8.08 18.78 -6.66
C LEU A 117 8.40 19.49 -7.96
N ASN A 118 9.33 20.45 -7.89
CA ASN A 118 10.04 20.91 -9.08
C ASN A 118 10.48 19.69 -9.89
N PRO A 119 10.22 19.67 -11.21
CA PRO A 119 10.46 18.51 -12.05
C PRO A 119 11.82 17.90 -11.73
N ILE A 120 11.84 16.62 -11.37
CA ILE A 120 13.11 15.91 -11.22
C ILE A 120 13.63 15.70 -12.63
N LYS A 121 14.48 16.61 -13.06
CA LYS A 121 15.24 16.49 -14.30
C LYS A 121 16.42 15.59 -14.03
N GLN A 122 16.75 14.77 -15.02
CA GLN A 122 17.98 13.99 -15.01
C GLN A 122 19.20 14.93 -14.97
N GLU A 123 19.74 15.20 -13.78
CA GLU A 123 20.95 16.02 -13.61
C GLU A 123 22.21 15.23 -13.96
N ASN A 124 22.19 13.91 -13.76
CA ASN A 124 23.25 12.98 -14.15
C ASN A 124 22.66 11.84 -15.01
N PRO A 125 23.21 11.58 -16.22
CA PRO A 125 22.68 10.56 -17.12
C PRO A 125 22.77 9.14 -16.56
N ASN A 126 23.68 8.88 -15.61
CA ASN A 126 24.05 7.52 -15.22
C ASN A 126 23.45 7.05 -13.90
N ILE A 127 23.15 7.96 -12.98
CA ILE A 127 22.72 7.62 -11.61
C ILE A 127 21.72 8.64 -11.11
N LEU A 128 20.60 8.18 -10.56
CA LEU A 128 19.64 8.98 -9.80
C LEU A 128 19.39 8.29 -8.45
N LYS A 129 19.68 9.02 -7.36
CA LYS A 129 19.57 8.58 -5.96
C LYS A 129 18.61 9.47 -5.18
N ASP A 130 18.29 9.03 -3.97
CA ASP A 130 17.52 9.79 -2.97
C ASP A 130 16.08 10.09 -3.40
N ILE A 131 15.50 9.21 -4.23
CA ILE A 131 14.09 9.30 -4.62
C ILE A 131 13.28 8.33 -3.75
N TRP A 132 12.26 8.86 -3.10
CA TRP A 132 11.30 8.08 -2.33
C TRP A 132 9.95 8.11 -3.04
N ILE A 133 9.39 6.93 -3.30
CA ILE A 133 8.00 6.82 -3.75
C ILE A 133 7.14 6.61 -2.51
N ARG A 134 6.30 7.61 -2.24
CA ARG A 134 5.29 7.56 -1.19
C ARG A 134 3.99 7.12 -1.81
N ILE A 135 3.41 6.06 -1.26
CA ILE A 135 2.09 5.58 -1.62
C ILE A 135 1.23 5.57 -0.38
N GLU A 136 0.05 6.17 -0.48
CA GLU A 136 -0.91 6.25 0.61
C GLU A 136 -2.34 5.98 0.14
N GLU A 137 -3.18 5.55 1.08
CA GLU A 137 -4.59 5.33 0.81
C GLU A 137 -5.33 6.67 0.71
N ARG A 138 -6.05 6.90 -0.39
CA ARG A 138 -6.73 8.18 -0.66
C ARG A 138 -7.74 8.58 0.43
N ASN A 139 -8.41 7.60 1.03
CA ASN A 139 -9.40 7.82 2.07
C ASN A 139 -8.80 7.80 3.49
N ASN A 140 -7.54 7.38 3.64
CA ASN A 140 -6.87 7.27 4.92
C ASN A 140 -5.35 7.49 4.77
N PRO A 141 -4.88 8.75 4.70
CA PRO A 141 -3.46 9.07 4.50
C PRO A 141 -2.53 8.57 5.61
N SER A 142 -3.08 8.19 6.77
CA SER A 142 -2.30 7.54 7.84
C SER A 142 -1.84 6.12 7.45
N ASN A 143 -2.48 5.51 6.45
CA ASN A 143 -2.06 4.24 5.87
C ASN A 143 -1.18 4.49 4.65
N LYS A 144 0.12 4.66 4.91
CA LYS A 144 1.13 4.97 3.89
C LYS A 144 2.33 4.04 3.96
N ILE A 145 3.04 3.93 2.85
CA ILE A 145 4.38 3.35 2.74
C ILE A 145 5.31 4.35 2.05
N LYS A 146 6.60 4.22 2.31
CA LYS A 146 7.66 4.91 1.58
C LYS A 146 8.64 3.85 1.09
N VAL A 147 8.95 3.87 -0.20
CA VAL A 147 9.89 2.93 -0.82
C VAL A 147 10.98 3.75 -1.48
N GLU A 148 12.22 3.44 -1.13
CA GLU A 148 13.38 4.07 -1.75
C GLU A 148 13.59 3.52 -3.16
N ALA A 149 13.84 4.41 -4.10
CA ALA A 149 14.08 4.09 -5.50
C ALA A 149 15.50 4.51 -5.89
N TYR A 150 16.23 3.55 -6.46
CA TYR A 150 17.58 3.75 -6.95
C TYR A 150 17.63 3.42 -8.44
N PHE A 151 18.01 4.40 -9.27
CA PHE A 151 18.08 4.21 -10.71
C PHE A 151 19.53 4.30 -11.18
N PHE A 152 19.92 3.34 -12.02
CA PHE A 152 21.25 3.28 -12.62
C PHE A 152 21.15 2.95 -14.12
N ARG A 153 22.10 3.49 -14.87
CA ARG A 153 22.34 3.18 -16.29
C ARG A 153 23.72 2.52 -16.44
N LEU A 154 23.77 1.38 -17.11
CA LEU A 154 25.03 0.73 -17.48
C LEU A 154 25.46 1.31 -18.83
N ASN A 155 26.63 1.93 -18.86
CA ASN A 155 27.31 2.35 -20.10
C ASN A 155 28.07 1.19 -20.73
#